data_AF-A0AAC9V7A3-F1
#
_entry.id   AF-A0AAC9V7A3-F1
#
_cell.length_a   1.000
_cell.length_b   1.000
_cell.length_c   1.000
_cell.angle_alpha   90.00
_cell.angle_beta   90.00
_cell.angle_gamma   90.00
#
_symmetry.space_group_name_H-M   'P 1'
#
loop_
_entity.id
_entity.type
_entity.pdbx_description
1 polymer ?
#
loop_
_entity_poly.entity_id
_entity_poly.type
_entity_poly.pdbx_seq_one_letter_code
_entity_poly.pdbx_strand_id
1 'polypeptide(L)'
;MLRMLFGDAPAKPEGRMAEAVQAMTDYASLLHKLVEEGKDRNHKARTYEVWTIGLIASLDELEQSCYAASRFCAMVTSSSVEDMGPDERLNYRRYVYFDKNAFIRLFALLDKLGTLLNDMLSLETEQFKRQFSYFTVLHRMRDKKLHPGLAGPLTDIKNQYDEPIVRLRKRRNVEIHSMNSELQDDLMQLHLNFGDEVKLEDINSQMEDLAQCLDMAAGTVHLVFDYALSLLKPAVSK
;
A
#
# COMPACT_ATOMS: atom_id res chain seq x y z
N MET A 1 11.75 -10.36 3.05
CA MET A 1 11.99 -11.35 1.97
C MET A 1 13.03 -10.89 0.95
N LEU A 2 12.84 -9.76 0.26
CA LEU A 2 13.64 -9.37 -0.91
C LEU A 2 15.05 -8.86 -0.58
N ARG A 3 15.32 -8.52 0.67
CA ARG A 3 16.67 -8.17 1.19
C ARG A 3 17.76 -9.20 0.89
N MET A 4 17.39 -10.48 0.80
CA MET A 4 18.32 -11.55 0.42
C MET A 4 18.99 -11.32 -0.96
N LEU A 5 18.33 -10.58 -1.86
CA LEU A 5 18.88 -10.25 -3.19
C LEU A 5 20.15 -9.39 -3.09
N PHE A 6 20.36 -8.73 -1.96
CA PHE A 6 21.49 -7.83 -1.71
C PHE A 6 22.40 -8.32 -0.58
N GLY A 7 22.19 -9.56 -0.10
CA GLY A 7 22.95 -10.11 1.04
C GLY A 7 22.54 -9.55 2.40
N ASP A 8 21.45 -8.78 2.47
CA ASP A 8 20.98 -8.17 3.71
C ASP A 8 20.10 -9.14 4.51
N ALA A 9 20.16 -9.02 5.84
CA ALA A 9 19.26 -9.74 6.74
C ALA A 9 17.80 -9.28 6.57
N PRO A 10 16.80 -10.11 6.93
CA PRO A 10 15.40 -9.67 6.99
C PRO A 10 15.28 -8.43 7.89
N ALA A 11 14.61 -7.39 7.39
CA ALA A 11 14.36 -6.19 8.19
C ALA A 11 13.43 -6.50 9.35
N LYS A 12 13.69 -5.81 10.46
CA LYS A 12 12.68 -5.62 11.50
C LYS A 12 11.90 -4.35 11.15
N PRO A 13 10.57 -4.33 11.30
CA PRO A 13 9.80 -3.11 11.15
C PRO A 13 10.33 -2.02 12.08
N GLU A 14 10.45 -0.79 11.58
CA GLU A 14 10.90 0.39 12.33
C GLU A 14 9.94 1.57 12.12
N GLY A 15 9.96 2.55 13.02
CA GLY A 15 9.12 3.74 12.95
C GLY A 15 7.63 3.41 12.77
N ARG A 16 6.97 4.13 11.85
CA ARG A 16 5.55 3.98 11.55
C ARG A 16 5.15 2.58 11.09
N MET A 17 6.05 1.86 10.43
CA MET A 17 5.85 0.47 10.05
C MET A 17 5.78 -0.44 11.27
N ALA A 18 6.66 -0.23 12.26
CA ALA A 18 6.62 -0.98 13.52
C ALA A 18 5.30 -0.75 14.27
N GLU A 19 4.85 0.51 14.35
CA GLU A 19 3.59 0.88 14.98
C GLU A 19 2.40 0.18 14.30
N ALA A 20 2.35 0.21 12.97
CA ALA A 20 1.31 -0.45 12.20
C ALA A 20 1.29 -1.97 12.41
N VAL A 21 2.45 -2.63 12.31
CA VAL A 21 2.58 -4.07 12.51
C VAL A 21 2.23 -4.49 13.93
N GLN A 22 2.64 -3.70 14.94
CA GLN A 22 2.31 -3.97 16.32
C GLN A 22 0.80 -3.86 16.57
N ALA A 23 0.16 -2.78 16.11
CA ALA A 23 -1.29 -2.60 16.26
C ALA A 23 -2.09 -3.73 15.59
N MET A 24 -1.69 -4.17 14.40
CA MET A 24 -2.29 -5.33 13.72
C MET A 24 -2.09 -6.62 14.52
N THR A 25 -0.89 -6.86 15.04
CA THR A 25 -0.55 -8.07 15.79
C THR A 25 -1.33 -8.13 17.11
N ASP A 26 -1.45 -7.01 17.81
CA ASP A 26 -2.23 -6.89 19.04
C ASP A 26 -3.71 -7.14 18.77
N TYR A 27 -4.24 -6.59 17.67
CA TYR A 27 -5.63 -6.79 17.28
C TYR A 27 -5.91 -8.25 16.93
N ALA A 28 -5.06 -8.88 16.11
CA ALA A 28 -5.17 -10.31 15.79
C ALA A 28 -5.10 -11.18 17.05
N SER A 29 -4.18 -10.88 17.97
CA SER A 29 -4.04 -11.60 19.23
C SER A 29 -5.28 -11.47 20.13
N LEU A 30 -5.93 -10.30 20.13
CA LEU A 30 -7.15 -10.07 20.88
C LEU A 30 -8.33 -10.85 20.29
N LEU A 31 -8.45 -10.87 18.97
CA LEU A 31 -9.44 -11.68 18.27
C LEU A 31 -9.24 -13.17 18.53
N HIS A 32 -7.99 -13.64 18.51
CA HIS A 32 -7.64 -15.02 18.83
C HIS A 32 -8.16 -15.42 20.21
N LYS A 33 -7.92 -14.59 21.23
CA LYS A 33 -8.44 -14.84 22.59
C LYS A 33 -9.96 -14.93 22.64
N LEU A 34 -10.67 -14.05 21.92
CA LEU A 34 -12.14 -14.12 21.83
C LEU A 34 -12.63 -15.44 21.21
N VAL A 35 -11.86 -15.99 20.26
CA VAL A 35 -12.14 -17.28 19.64
C VAL A 35 -11.92 -18.42 20.64
N GLU A 36 -10.78 -18.42 21.34
CA GLU A 36 -10.46 -19.44 22.36
C GLU A 36 -11.47 -19.44 23.52
N GLU A 37 -11.96 -18.27 23.93
CA GLU A 37 -12.99 -18.11 24.96
C GLU A 37 -14.41 -18.50 24.48
N GLY A 38 -14.58 -18.89 23.22
CA GLY A 38 -15.87 -19.25 22.65
C GLY A 38 -16.83 -18.05 22.48
N LYS A 39 -16.30 -16.82 22.51
CA LYS A 39 -17.06 -15.57 22.32
C LYS A 39 -17.31 -15.26 20.83
N ASP A 40 -16.69 -16.01 19.91
CA ASP A 40 -16.84 -15.91 18.46
C ASP A 40 -17.95 -16.82 17.87
N ARG A 41 -19.21 -16.61 18.27
CA ARG A 41 -20.33 -17.46 17.80
C ARG A 41 -20.73 -17.22 16.35
N ASN A 42 -20.44 -16.04 15.80
CA ASN A 42 -20.78 -15.65 14.44
C ASN A 42 -19.59 -15.75 13.47
N HIS A 43 -18.46 -16.30 13.92
CA HIS A 43 -17.22 -16.47 13.13
C HIS A 43 -16.55 -15.18 12.66
N LYS A 44 -17.00 -14.00 13.13
CA LYS A 44 -16.42 -12.72 12.73
C LYS A 44 -15.02 -12.54 13.29
N ALA A 45 -14.76 -12.95 14.52
CA ALA A 45 -13.43 -12.77 15.12
C ALA A 45 -12.36 -13.57 14.38
N ARG A 46 -12.64 -14.85 14.05
CA ARG A 46 -11.75 -15.66 13.19
C ARG A 46 -11.54 -15.05 11.81
N THR A 47 -12.60 -14.53 11.20
CA THR A 47 -12.51 -13.91 9.87
C THR A 47 -11.59 -12.69 9.91
N TYR A 48 -11.77 -11.81 10.90
CA TYR A 48 -10.96 -10.61 11.06
C TYR A 48 -9.51 -10.92 11.44
N GLU A 49 -9.27 -11.98 12.23
CA GLU A 49 -7.93 -12.43 12.57
C GLU A 49 -7.16 -12.83 11.29
N VAL A 50 -7.77 -13.69 10.46
CA VAL A 50 -7.18 -14.14 9.19
C VAL A 50 -6.93 -12.96 8.25
N TRP A 51 -7.90 -12.05 8.13
CA TRP A 51 -7.75 -10.85 7.29
C TRP A 51 -6.62 -9.95 7.79
N THR A 52 -6.48 -9.79 9.11
CA THR A 52 -5.42 -8.99 9.73
C THR A 52 -4.05 -9.59 9.45
N ILE A 53 -3.88 -10.91 9.60
CA ILE A 53 -2.62 -11.60 9.26
C ILE A 53 -2.28 -11.42 7.78
N GLY A 54 -3.27 -11.51 6.89
CA GLY A 54 -3.09 -11.23 5.46
C GLY A 54 -2.70 -9.79 5.16
N LEU A 55 -3.17 -8.82 5.96
CA LEU A 55 -2.78 -7.41 5.86
C LEU A 55 -1.35 -7.17 6.33
N ILE A 56 -0.91 -7.82 7.41
CA ILE A 56 0.50 -7.79 7.87
C ILE A 56 1.43 -8.25 6.73
N ALA A 57 1.12 -9.39 6.11
CA ALA A 57 1.90 -9.90 4.98
C ALA A 57 1.87 -8.94 3.78
N SER A 58 0.71 -8.36 3.47
CA SER A 58 0.58 -7.40 2.36
C SER A 58 1.38 -6.10 2.60
N LEU A 59 1.49 -5.66 3.85
CA LEU A 59 2.28 -4.49 4.22
C LEU A 59 3.79 -4.78 4.14
N ASP A 60 4.25 -5.97 4.55
CA ASP A 60 5.64 -6.41 4.33
C ASP A 60 5.93 -6.50 2.82
N GLU A 61 5.06 -7.11 2.02
CA GLU A 61 5.24 -7.19 0.56
C GLU A 61 5.42 -5.82 -0.10
N LEU A 62 4.64 -4.81 0.32
CA LEU A 62 4.78 -3.44 -0.13
C LEU A 62 6.14 -2.86 0.25
N GLU A 63 6.52 -2.96 1.52
CA GLU A 63 7.81 -2.47 2.03
C GLU A 63 8.98 -3.09 1.26
N GLN A 64 8.96 -4.42 1.09
CA GLN A 64 10.02 -5.16 0.41
C GLN A 64 10.13 -4.74 -1.06
N SER A 65 8.99 -4.45 -1.71
CA SER A 65 8.96 -3.98 -3.10
C SER A 65 9.57 -2.57 -3.20
N CYS A 66 9.22 -1.66 -2.29
CA CYS A 66 9.84 -0.33 -2.22
C CYS A 66 11.35 -0.41 -1.97
N TYR A 67 11.79 -1.26 -1.04
CA TYR A 67 13.21 -1.47 -0.76
C TYR A 67 13.96 -2.04 -1.97
N ALA A 68 13.41 -3.04 -2.66
CA ALA A 68 14.08 -3.63 -3.82
C ALA A 68 14.16 -2.63 -4.98
N ALA A 69 13.08 -1.87 -5.22
CA ALA A 69 13.06 -0.79 -6.21
C ALA A 69 14.14 0.25 -5.90
N SER A 70 14.24 0.72 -4.65
CA SER A 70 15.22 1.73 -4.24
C SER A 70 16.67 1.24 -4.39
N ARG A 71 16.93 -0.04 -4.13
CA ARG A 71 18.27 -0.61 -4.25
C ARG A 71 18.70 -0.78 -5.70
N PHE A 72 17.80 -1.21 -6.59
CA PHE A 72 18.12 -1.33 -8.01
C PHE A 72 18.19 0.03 -8.72
N CYS A 73 17.35 1.00 -8.35
CA CYS A 73 17.40 2.34 -8.95
C CYS A 73 18.72 3.06 -8.64
N ALA A 74 19.29 2.85 -7.44
CA ALA A 74 20.59 3.39 -7.06
C ALA A 74 21.77 2.83 -7.89
N MET A 75 21.52 1.77 -8.67
CA MET A 75 22.49 1.17 -9.59
C MET A 75 22.28 1.63 -11.05
N VAL A 76 21.37 2.59 -11.28
CA VAL A 76 21.11 3.23 -12.57
C VAL A 76 21.70 4.64 -12.54
N THR A 77 22.54 4.93 -13.53
CA THR A 77 23.37 6.14 -13.65
C THR A 77 23.21 6.84 -15.00
N SER A 78 22.86 6.09 -16.04
CA SER A 78 22.62 6.59 -17.40
C SER A 78 21.32 7.38 -17.49
N SER A 79 21.27 8.35 -18.41
CA SER A 79 20.09 9.20 -18.64
C SER A 79 19.09 8.65 -19.66
N SER A 80 19.48 7.61 -20.40
CA SER A 80 18.65 6.90 -21.37
C SER A 80 18.87 5.38 -21.25
N VAL A 81 17.96 4.58 -21.81
CA VAL A 81 18.13 3.12 -21.90
C VAL A 81 19.21 2.74 -22.93
N GLU A 82 19.46 3.60 -23.91
CA GLU A 82 20.38 3.38 -25.02
C GLU A 82 21.84 3.49 -24.57
N ASP A 83 22.11 4.38 -23.60
CA ASP A 83 23.43 4.58 -22.99
C ASP A 83 23.82 3.46 -22.00
N MET A 84 22.87 2.63 -21.57
CA MET A 84 23.12 1.63 -20.53
C MET A 84 24.00 0.48 -21.00
N GLY A 85 25.03 0.18 -20.21
CA GLY A 85 25.74 -1.10 -20.30
C GLY A 85 24.81 -2.29 -19.95
N PRO A 86 25.19 -3.53 -20.33
CA PRO A 86 24.34 -4.71 -20.09
C PRO A 86 23.91 -4.92 -18.63
N ASP A 87 24.83 -4.68 -17.68
CA ASP A 87 24.57 -4.87 -16.24
C ASP A 87 23.64 -3.79 -15.68
N GLU A 88 23.86 -2.54 -16.06
CA GLU A 88 23.00 -1.41 -15.69
C GLU A 88 21.60 -1.59 -16.25
N ARG A 89 21.47 -2.01 -17.52
CA ARG A 89 20.18 -2.29 -18.14
C ARG A 89 19.41 -3.39 -17.41
N LEU A 90 20.11 -4.40 -16.89
CA LEU A 90 19.49 -5.42 -16.06
C LEU A 90 19.01 -4.86 -14.72
N ASN A 91 19.78 -3.98 -14.09
CA ASN A 91 19.38 -3.30 -12.86
C ASN A 91 18.18 -2.38 -13.08
N TYR A 92 18.16 -1.60 -14.16
CA TYR A 92 17.01 -0.79 -14.56
C TYR A 92 15.75 -1.63 -14.72
N ARG A 93 15.82 -2.76 -15.44
CA ARG A 93 14.68 -3.69 -15.58
C ARG A 93 14.19 -4.24 -14.23
N ARG A 94 15.09 -4.52 -13.30
CA ARG A 94 14.74 -4.98 -11.95
C ARG A 94 14.11 -3.86 -11.13
N TYR A 95 14.62 -2.64 -11.22
CA TYR A 95 14.00 -1.45 -10.65
C TYR A 95 12.55 -1.32 -11.13
N VAL A 96 12.33 -1.27 -12.46
CA VAL A 96 10.99 -1.15 -13.06
C VAL A 96 10.07 -2.28 -12.59
N TYR A 97 10.59 -3.51 -12.52
CA TYR A 97 9.82 -4.65 -12.01
C TYR A 97 9.34 -4.44 -10.56
N PHE A 98 10.22 -4.01 -9.66
CA PHE A 98 9.87 -3.85 -8.25
C PHE A 98 9.04 -2.59 -7.99
N ASP A 99 9.26 -1.50 -8.72
CA ASP A 99 8.44 -0.29 -8.64
C ASP A 99 6.98 -0.59 -9.06
N LYS A 100 6.79 -1.33 -10.16
CA LYS A 100 5.47 -1.81 -10.58
C LYS A 100 4.77 -2.63 -9.53
N ASN A 101 5.51 -3.58 -8.95
CA ASN A 101 4.98 -4.39 -7.87
C ASN A 101 4.62 -3.52 -6.65
N ALA A 102 5.42 -2.52 -6.29
CA ALA A 102 5.14 -1.67 -5.14
C ALA A 102 3.80 -0.93 -5.29
N PHE A 103 3.55 -0.22 -6.40
CA PHE A 103 2.29 0.52 -6.53
C PHE A 103 1.08 -0.40 -6.70
N ILE A 104 1.23 -1.59 -7.30
CA ILE A 104 0.14 -2.58 -7.37
C ILE A 104 -0.18 -3.09 -5.96
N ARG A 105 0.84 -3.42 -5.16
CA ARG A 105 0.71 -3.92 -3.78
C ARG A 105 0.08 -2.88 -2.87
N LEU A 106 0.40 -1.60 -3.06
CA LEU A 106 -0.24 -0.49 -2.34
C LEU A 106 -1.77 -0.53 -2.51
N PHE A 107 -2.27 -0.54 -3.74
CA PHE A 107 -3.71 -0.53 -3.98
C PHE A 107 -4.38 -1.83 -3.55
N ALA A 108 -3.71 -2.97 -3.71
CA ALA A 108 -4.20 -4.26 -3.21
C ALA A 108 -4.31 -4.29 -1.68
N LEU A 109 -3.32 -3.73 -0.95
CA LEU A 109 -3.35 -3.58 0.50
C LEU A 109 -4.52 -2.70 0.93
N LEU A 110 -4.67 -1.53 0.31
CA LEU A 110 -5.76 -0.60 0.62
C LEU A 110 -7.13 -1.25 0.35
N ASP A 111 -7.32 -1.93 -0.77
CA ASP A 111 -8.61 -2.56 -1.07
C ASP A 111 -8.97 -3.66 -0.05
N LYS A 112 -8.00 -4.49 0.37
CA LYS A 112 -8.20 -5.46 1.46
C LYS A 112 -8.57 -4.77 2.78
N LEU A 113 -7.89 -3.67 3.11
CA LEU A 113 -8.19 -2.87 4.30
C LEU A 113 -9.60 -2.27 4.22
N GLY A 114 -10.00 -1.81 3.03
CA GLY A 114 -11.35 -1.31 2.76
C GLY A 114 -12.41 -2.39 2.98
N THR A 115 -12.17 -3.62 2.53
CA THR A 115 -13.08 -4.76 2.80
C THR A 115 -13.20 -5.03 4.30
N LEU A 116 -12.08 -5.06 5.03
CA LEU A 116 -12.09 -5.25 6.48
C LEU A 116 -12.87 -4.14 7.19
N LEU A 117 -12.56 -2.87 6.89
CA LEU A 117 -13.22 -1.71 7.47
C LEU A 117 -14.73 -1.72 7.20
N ASN A 118 -15.12 -2.05 5.97
CA ASN A 118 -16.51 -2.07 5.58
C ASN A 118 -17.34 -3.06 6.41
N ASP A 119 -16.83 -4.28 6.62
CA ASP A 119 -17.55 -5.29 7.41
C ASP A 119 -17.41 -5.06 8.92
N MET A 120 -16.21 -4.69 9.39
CA MET A 120 -15.93 -4.46 10.82
C MET A 120 -16.76 -3.30 11.39
N LEU A 121 -16.94 -2.25 10.61
CA LEU A 121 -17.69 -1.05 11.01
C LEU A 121 -19.13 -1.04 10.47
N SER A 122 -19.58 -2.15 9.87
CA SER A 122 -20.92 -2.30 9.29
C SER A 122 -21.30 -1.12 8.38
N LEU A 123 -20.38 -0.70 7.51
CA LEU A 123 -20.57 0.50 6.69
C LEU A 123 -21.52 0.26 5.52
N GLU A 124 -21.64 -0.99 5.04
CA GLU A 124 -22.52 -1.38 3.92
C GLU A 124 -22.24 -0.62 2.62
N THR A 125 -20.96 -0.37 2.32
CA THR A 125 -20.51 0.39 1.13
C THR A 125 -20.97 -0.26 -0.18
N GLU A 126 -21.10 -1.59 -0.20
CA GLU A 126 -21.58 -2.38 -1.33
C GLU A 126 -22.99 -2.00 -1.79
N GLN A 127 -23.85 -1.48 -0.89
CA GLN A 127 -25.18 -0.99 -1.26
C GLN A 127 -25.12 0.24 -2.18
N PHE A 128 -24.06 1.05 -2.06
CA PHE A 128 -23.83 2.19 -2.93
C PHE A 128 -23.01 1.82 -4.16
N LYS A 129 -21.98 0.99 -3.97
CA LYS A 129 -21.09 0.56 -5.06
C LYS A 129 -20.62 -0.87 -4.82
N ARG A 130 -21.11 -1.81 -5.62
CA ARG A 130 -20.81 -3.26 -5.48
C ARG A 130 -19.30 -3.56 -5.49
N GLN A 131 -18.52 -2.86 -6.31
CA GLN A 131 -17.06 -2.92 -6.33
C GLN A 131 -16.50 -1.59 -5.85
N PHE A 132 -16.04 -1.56 -4.61
CA PHE A 132 -15.56 -0.36 -3.95
C PHE A 132 -14.08 -0.47 -3.60
N SER A 133 -13.40 0.68 -3.54
CA SER A 133 -12.04 0.78 -3.03
C SER A 133 -12.02 1.31 -1.61
N TYR A 134 -10.87 1.25 -0.94
CA TYR A 134 -10.64 1.94 0.34
C TYR A 134 -11.12 3.39 0.33
N PHE A 135 -10.80 4.15 -0.72
CA PHE A 135 -11.20 5.55 -0.83
C PHE A 135 -12.72 5.74 -0.95
N THR A 136 -13.43 4.73 -1.46
CA THR A 136 -14.90 4.73 -1.48
C THR A 136 -15.45 4.54 -0.06
N VAL A 137 -14.84 3.64 0.73
CA VAL A 137 -15.17 3.42 2.14
C VAL A 137 -14.93 4.70 2.96
N LEU A 138 -13.77 5.32 2.82
CA LEU A 138 -13.43 6.57 3.50
C LEU A 138 -14.40 7.70 3.13
N HIS A 139 -14.75 7.82 1.85
CA HIS A 139 -15.74 8.80 1.40
C HIS A 139 -17.10 8.56 2.07
N ARG A 140 -17.56 7.31 2.14
CA ARG A 140 -18.83 6.95 2.79
C ARG A 140 -18.82 7.26 4.29
N MET A 141 -17.74 6.94 5.00
CA MET A 141 -17.60 7.28 6.41
C MET A 141 -17.75 8.78 6.64
N ARG A 142 -17.12 9.61 5.79
CA ARG A 142 -17.23 11.07 5.86
C ARG A 142 -18.62 11.58 5.52
N ASP A 143 -19.19 11.12 4.40
CA ASP A 143 -20.52 11.55 3.92
C ASP A 143 -21.62 11.27 4.96
N LYS A 144 -21.58 10.08 5.56
CA LYS A 144 -22.53 9.63 6.57
C LYS A 144 -22.15 10.00 8.01
N LYS A 145 -21.02 10.69 8.20
CA LYS A 145 -20.47 11.06 9.52
C LYS A 145 -20.30 9.85 10.46
N LEU A 146 -19.93 8.70 9.90
CA LEU A 146 -19.70 7.45 10.63
C LEU A 146 -18.27 7.43 11.18
N HIS A 147 -18.11 6.97 12.42
CA HIS A 147 -16.82 6.82 13.08
C HIS A 147 -15.92 8.07 12.96
N PRO A 148 -16.36 9.27 13.39
CA PRO A 148 -15.61 10.51 13.19
C PRO A 148 -14.20 10.48 13.81
N GLY A 149 -14.01 9.73 14.90
CA GLY A 149 -12.70 9.51 15.52
C GLY A 149 -11.69 8.73 14.67
N LEU A 150 -12.13 8.07 13.60
CA LEU A 150 -11.28 7.42 12.60
C LEU A 150 -11.33 8.15 11.26
N ALA A 151 -12.53 8.54 10.80
CA ALA A 151 -12.74 9.15 9.49
C ALA A 151 -11.98 10.48 9.30
N GLY A 152 -11.90 11.30 10.35
CA GLY A 152 -11.13 12.55 10.33
C GLY A 152 -9.63 12.30 10.12
N PRO A 153 -8.96 11.58 11.05
CA PRO A 153 -7.54 11.24 10.91
C PRO A 153 -7.17 10.55 9.59
N LEU A 154 -8.01 9.63 9.09
CA LEU A 154 -7.79 8.99 7.79
C LEU A 154 -7.91 9.97 6.61
N THR A 155 -8.80 10.96 6.72
CA THR A 155 -8.93 12.02 5.71
C THR A 155 -7.70 12.93 5.72
N ASP A 156 -7.17 13.24 6.90
CA ASP A 156 -5.96 14.06 7.04
C ASP A 156 -4.75 13.37 6.42
N ILE A 157 -4.54 12.07 6.70
CA ILE A 157 -3.51 11.27 6.02
C ILE A 157 -3.76 11.27 4.50
N LYS A 158 -4.98 10.97 4.03
CA LYS A 158 -5.26 11.00 2.58
C LYS A 158 -4.86 12.33 1.95
N ASN A 159 -5.21 13.46 2.59
CA ASN A 159 -4.94 14.79 2.04
C ASN A 159 -3.44 15.12 2.05
N GLN A 160 -2.70 14.67 3.07
CA GLN A 160 -1.26 14.85 3.15
C GLN A 160 -0.51 14.20 1.97
N TYR A 161 -0.99 13.05 1.47
CA TYR A 161 -0.34 12.28 0.41
C TYR A 161 -1.14 12.25 -0.92
N ASP A 162 -2.06 13.20 -1.13
CA ASP A 162 -3.03 13.11 -2.25
C ASP A 162 -2.33 13.07 -3.62
N GLU A 163 -1.34 13.93 -3.82
CA GLU A 163 -0.61 14.06 -5.08
C GLU A 163 0.15 12.77 -5.48
N PRO A 164 1.07 12.23 -4.65
CA PRO A 164 1.72 10.94 -4.90
C PRO A 164 0.72 9.82 -5.18
N ILE A 165 -0.36 9.72 -4.40
CA ILE A 165 -1.35 8.65 -4.55
C ILE A 165 -2.13 8.78 -5.87
N VAL A 166 -2.43 9.99 -6.31
CA VAL A 166 -3.05 10.24 -7.62
C VAL A 166 -2.10 9.84 -8.75
N ARG A 167 -0.80 10.18 -8.66
CA ARG A 167 0.20 9.76 -9.65
C ARG A 167 0.34 8.24 -9.71
N LEU A 168 0.54 7.58 -8.57
CA LEU A 168 0.63 6.11 -8.50
C LEU A 168 -0.65 5.42 -8.99
N ARG A 169 -1.83 5.97 -8.72
CA ARG A 169 -3.09 5.41 -9.24
C ARG A 169 -3.14 5.47 -10.75
N LYS A 170 -2.70 6.58 -11.36
CA LYS A 170 -2.62 6.71 -12.82
C LYS A 170 -1.64 5.69 -13.41
N ARG A 171 -0.43 5.58 -12.84
CA ARG A 171 0.58 4.59 -13.25
C ARG A 171 0.03 3.17 -13.17
N ARG A 172 -0.63 2.81 -12.05
CA ARG A 172 -1.30 1.52 -11.89
C ARG A 172 -2.36 1.27 -12.95
N ASN A 173 -3.23 2.25 -13.21
CA ASN A 173 -4.30 2.06 -14.20
C ASN A 173 -3.72 1.83 -15.60
N VAL A 174 -2.65 2.52 -15.96
CA VAL A 174 -1.95 2.34 -17.24
C VAL A 174 -1.32 0.95 -17.30
N GLU A 175 -0.57 0.56 -16.27
CA GLU A 175 0.06 -0.78 -16.17
C GLU A 175 -0.95 -1.92 -16.28
N ILE A 176 -2.12 -1.79 -15.64
CA ILE A 176 -3.12 -2.87 -15.60
C ILE A 176 -4.01 -2.91 -16.85
N HIS A 177 -4.30 -1.77 -17.48
CA HIS A 177 -5.34 -1.68 -18.52
C HIS A 177 -4.85 -1.26 -19.90
N SER A 178 -3.65 -0.69 -20.03
CA SER A 178 -3.20 -0.06 -21.26
C SER A 178 -1.87 -0.60 -21.75
N MET A 179 -0.77 -0.21 -21.11
CA MET A 179 0.60 -0.56 -21.47
C MET A 179 1.48 -0.43 -20.24
N ASN A 180 2.71 -0.92 -20.36
CA ASN A 180 3.72 -0.72 -19.33
C ASN A 180 3.87 0.78 -18.97
N SER A 181 3.85 1.10 -17.67
CA SER A 181 3.81 2.51 -17.23
C SER A 181 5.02 3.35 -17.69
N GLU A 182 6.21 2.76 -17.80
CA GLU A 182 7.42 3.41 -18.31
C GLU A 182 7.32 3.79 -19.79
N LEU A 183 6.63 2.97 -20.60
CA LEU A 183 6.49 3.21 -22.03
C LEU A 183 5.52 4.36 -22.35
N GLN A 184 4.71 4.78 -21.38
CA GLN A 184 3.83 5.92 -21.55
C GLN A 184 4.63 7.22 -21.69
N ASP A 185 5.69 7.37 -20.89
CA ASP A 185 6.56 8.54 -20.93
C ASP A 185 7.38 8.55 -22.23
N ASP A 186 7.88 7.38 -22.65
CA ASP A 186 8.56 7.21 -23.94
C ASP A 186 7.65 7.64 -25.11
N LEU A 187 6.41 7.16 -25.10
CA LEU A 187 5.44 7.50 -26.14
C LEU A 187 5.18 9.01 -26.17
N MET A 188 5.03 9.65 -25.01
CA MET A 188 4.83 11.10 -24.93
C MET A 188 6.04 11.89 -25.46
N GLN A 189 7.26 11.47 -25.11
CA GLN A 189 8.49 12.10 -25.60
C GLN A 189 8.61 11.99 -27.12
N LEU A 190 8.31 10.81 -27.69
CA LEU A 190 8.33 10.59 -29.14
C LEU A 190 7.30 11.47 -29.88
N HIS A 191 6.15 11.77 -29.27
CA HIS A 191 5.17 12.68 -29.88
C HIS A 191 5.60 14.15 -29.84
N LEU A 192 6.35 14.56 -28.81
CA LEU A 192 6.76 15.95 -28.61
C LEU A 192 8.07 16.29 -29.35
N ASN A 193 9.02 15.36 -29.39
CA ASN A 193 10.39 15.58 -29.85
C ASN A 193 10.77 14.52 -30.89
N PHE A 194 10.25 14.67 -32.11
CA PHE A 194 10.51 13.72 -33.21
C PHE A 194 12.01 13.67 -33.56
N GLY A 195 12.67 12.56 -33.24
CA GLY A 195 14.08 12.31 -33.59
C GLY A 195 15.09 12.51 -32.46
N ASP A 196 14.65 12.92 -31.26
CA ASP A 196 15.50 12.98 -30.08
C ASP A 196 15.54 11.62 -29.36
N GLU A 197 16.66 11.35 -28.69
CA GLU A 197 16.83 10.19 -27.83
C GLU A 197 15.84 10.25 -26.65
N VAL A 198 15.19 9.11 -26.37
CA VAL A 198 14.21 9.01 -25.30
C VAL A 198 14.93 8.99 -23.95
N LYS A 199 14.65 9.98 -23.11
CA LYS A 199 15.19 10.07 -21.76
C LYS A 199 14.42 9.14 -20.84
N LEU A 200 15.12 8.63 -19.83
CA LEU A 200 14.47 7.92 -18.73
C LEU A 200 13.41 8.78 -18.06
N GLU A 201 12.42 8.10 -17.50
CA GLU A 201 11.47 8.67 -16.58
C GLU A 201 12.16 9.34 -15.38
N ASP A 202 11.46 10.24 -14.68
CA ASP A 202 11.98 10.82 -13.43
C ASP A 202 11.96 9.78 -12.31
N ILE A 203 12.99 8.92 -12.29
CA ILE A 203 13.18 7.84 -11.32
C ILE A 203 13.18 8.40 -9.89
N ASN A 204 13.76 9.59 -9.66
CA ASN A 204 13.83 10.17 -8.32
C ASN A 204 12.43 10.52 -7.82
N SER A 205 11.63 11.20 -8.64
CA SER A 205 10.24 11.51 -8.33
C SER A 205 9.39 10.25 -8.11
N GLN A 206 9.59 9.21 -8.94
CA GLN A 206 8.89 7.94 -8.78
C GLN A 206 9.26 7.23 -7.47
N MET A 207 10.54 7.24 -7.09
CA MET A 207 10.99 6.67 -5.82
C MET A 207 10.50 7.47 -4.61
N GLU A 208 10.40 8.79 -4.73
CA GLU A 208 9.80 9.64 -3.70
C GLU A 208 8.30 9.32 -3.52
N ASP A 209 7.58 9.13 -4.62
CA ASP A 209 6.18 8.69 -4.59
C ASP A 209 6.02 7.33 -3.89
N LEU A 210 6.92 6.37 -4.14
CA LEU A 210 6.92 5.07 -3.46
C LEU A 210 7.22 5.18 -1.97
N ALA A 211 8.17 6.02 -1.57
CA ALA A 211 8.47 6.24 -0.16
C ALA A 211 7.28 6.86 0.58
N GLN A 212 6.68 7.89 -0.02
CA GLN A 212 5.49 8.56 0.51
C GLN A 212 4.29 7.60 0.60
N CYS A 213 4.11 6.69 -0.37
CA CYS A 213 3.00 5.76 -0.33
C CYS A 213 3.14 4.68 0.74
N LEU A 214 4.37 4.21 1.01
CA LEU A 214 4.65 3.27 2.10
C LEU A 214 4.34 3.92 3.45
N ASP A 215 4.78 5.17 3.65
CA ASP A 215 4.50 5.89 4.91
C ASP A 215 2.99 6.16 5.08
N MET A 216 2.30 6.56 4.02
CA MET A 216 0.84 6.72 4.02
C MET A 216 0.13 5.41 4.37
N ALA A 217 0.53 4.30 3.76
CA ALA A 217 -0.06 2.99 4.01
C ALA A 217 0.17 2.53 5.46
N ALA A 218 1.39 2.66 5.97
CA ALA A 218 1.71 2.35 7.36
C ALA A 218 0.88 3.20 8.33
N GLY A 219 0.82 4.52 8.12
CA GLY A 219 0.02 5.42 8.94
C GLY A 219 -1.48 5.13 8.91
N THR A 220 -2.01 4.83 7.72
CA THR A 220 -3.41 4.46 7.53
C THR A 220 -3.76 3.17 8.28
N VAL A 221 -2.95 2.13 8.11
CA VAL A 221 -3.14 0.83 8.78
C VAL A 221 -3.04 1.02 10.29
N HIS A 222 -2.02 1.73 10.78
CA HIS A 222 -1.87 2.01 12.21
C HIS A 222 -3.13 2.67 12.80
N LEU A 223 -3.64 3.74 12.19
CA LEU A 223 -4.86 4.41 12.68
C LEU A 223 -6.08 3.49 12.69
N VAL A 224 -6.25 2.66 11.67
CA VAL A 224 -7.36 1.70 11.60
C VAL A 224 -7.30 0.70 12.75
N PHE A 225 -6.13 0.10 12.97
CA PHE A 225 -6.00 -0.96 13.98
C PHE A 225 -5.93 -0.42 15.41
N ASP A 226 -5.36 0.77 15.64
CA ASP A 226 -5.46 1.45 16.93
C ASP A 226 -6.92 1.77 17.28
N TYR A 227 -7.69 2.28 16.31
CA TYR A 227 -9.12 2.48 16.49
C TYR A 227 -9.86 1.17 16.75
N ALA A 228 -9.58 0.12 15.98
CA ALA A 228 -10.20 -1.19 16.17
C ALA A 228 -9.90 -1.80 17.55
N LEU A 229 -8.66 -1.65 18.04
CA LEU A 229 -8.29 -2.03 19.41
C LEU A 229 -9.08 -1.25 20.46
N SER A 230 -9.29 0.05 20.24
CA SER A 230 -10.10 0.88 21.16
C SER A 230 -11.55 0.40 21.26
N LEU A 231 -12.11 -0.16 20.18
CA LEU A 231 -13.46 -0.74 20.16
C LEU A 231 -13.54 -2.09 20.89
N LEU A 232 -12.47 -2.89 20.85
CA LEU A 232 -12.44 -4.23 21.44
C LEU A 232 -12.03 -4.26 22.93
N LYS A 233 -11.18 -3.33 23.40
CA LYS A 233 -10.74 -3.26 24.81
C LYS A 233 -11.90 -3.32 25.82
N PRO A 234 -13.04 -2.63 25.61
CA PRO A 234 -14.20 -2.74 26.52
C PRO A 234 -14.89 -4.12 26.52
N ALA A 235 -14.73 -4.91 25.45
CA ALA A 235 -15.39 -6.22 25.28
C ALA A 235 -14.61 -7.37 25.94
N VAL A 236 -13.31 -7.18 26.21
CA VAL A 236 -12.44 -8.18 26.84
C VAL A 236 -12.28 -7.98 28.35
N SER A 237 -12.52 -6.75 28.86
CA SER A 237 -12.54 -6.44 30.29
C SER A 237 -13.85 -6.85 31.01
N LYS A 238 -14.72 -7.61 30.35
CA LYS A 238 -15.98 -8.17 30.89
C LYS A 238 -16.01 -9.68 30.71
#